data_AF-A0A9E0IAU7-F1
#
_entry.id   AF-A0A9E0IAU7-F1
#
_cell.length_a   1.000
_cell.length_b   1.000
_cell.length_c   1.000
_cell.angle_alpha   90.00
_cell.angle_beta   90.00
_cell.angle_gamma   90.00
#
_symmetry.space_group_name_H-M   'P 1'
#
loop_
_entity.id
_entity.type
_entity.pdbx_description
1 polymer ?
#
loop_
_entity_poly.entity_id
_entity_poly.type
_entity_poly.pdbx_seq_one_letter_code
_entity_poly.pdbx_strand_id
1 'polypeptide(L)'
;MSGVISTGSQNENYSLAYQSSYDTAAALAEFSGVWSATLEPGVVNWTVGSNGALTGSRTTGCTYTGQVSLHTENKAVVTVTIAEACAGSVTQLTGVGALSSGKTLLGLVMTMAGEGSAVAVNLARQ
;
A
#
# COMPACT_ATOMS: atom_id res chain seq x y z
N MET A 1 0.10 -23.36 4.60
CA MET A 1 1.27 -23.65 3.74
C MET A 1 2.51 -23.28 4.51
N SER A 2 3.46 -24.18 4.71
CA SER A 2 4.75 -23.87 5.35
C SER A 2 5.87 -24.18 4.38
N GLY A 3 6.98 -23.47 4.48
CA GLY A 3 8.14 -23.65 3.63
C GLY A 3 9.42 -23.14 4.27
N VAL A 4 10.50 -23.21 3.50
CA VAL A 4 11.80 -22.70 3.90
C VAL A 4 12.20 -21.62 2.90
N ILE A 5 12.60 -20.46 3.39
CA ILE A 5 13.34 -19.49 2.57
C ILE A 5 14.82 -19.82 2.76
N SER A 6 15.49 -20.14 1.65
CA SER A 6 16.91 -20.47 1.62
C SER A 6 17.69 -19.40 0.88
N THR A 7 18.71 -18.84 1.52
CA THR A 7 19.72 -17.99 0.85
C THR A 7 21.11 -18.57 1.11
N GLY A 8 21.58 -19.46 0.24
CA GLY A 8 22.87 -20.14 0.43
C GLY A 8 22.90 -21.01 1.68
N SER A 9 23.60 -20.55 2.73
CA SER A 9 23.81 -21.31 3.98
C SER A 9 22.74 -21.10 5.06
N GLN A 10 21.81 -20.16 4.88
CA GLN A 10 20.75 -19.87 5.86
C GLN A 10 19.41 -20.44 5.40
N ASN A 11 18.70 -21.08 6.33
CA ASN A 11 17.36 -21.63 6.14
C ASN A 11 16.45 -21.07 7.23
N GLU A 12 15.41 -20.35 6.83
CA GLU A 12 14.38 -19.85 7.74
C GLU A 12 13.04 -20.51 7.42
N ASN A 13 12.43 -21.09 8.44
CA ASN A 13 11.10 -21.69 8.32
C ASN A 13 10.05 -20.58 8.31
N TYR A 14 9.10 -20.64 7.40
CA TYR A 14 7.91 -19.79 7.41
C TYR A 14 6.64 -20.62 7.36
N SER A 15 5.58 -20.08 7.94
CA SER A 15 4.23 -20.66 7.84
C SER A 15 3.24 -19.57 7.42
N LEU A 16 2.52 -19.84 6.34
CA LEU A 16 1.36 -19.11 5.87
C LEU A 16 0.11 -19.83 6.36
N ALA A 17 -0.70 -19.13 7.14
CA ALA A 17 -2.04 -19.56 7.51
C ALA A 17 -3.06 -18.73 6.73
N TYR A 18 -4.11 -19.39 6.26
CA TYR A 18 -5.25 -18.67 5.71
C TYR A 18 -5.83 -17.75 6.78
N GLN A 19 -6.12 -16.50 6.43
CA GLN A 19 -6.81 -15.56 7.31
C GLN A 19 -8.20 -15.34 6.75
N SER A 20 -9.23 -15.83 7.45
CA SER A 20 -10.62 -15.69 7.01
C SER A 20 -11.09 -14.23 6.91
N SER A 21 -10.37 -13.31 7.55
CA SER A 21 -10.57 -11.88 7.35
C SER A 21 -10.40 -11.46 5.89
N TYR A 22 -9.62 -12.19 5.08
CA TYR A 22 -9.46 -11.93 3.65
C TYR A 22 -10.78 -12.03 2.86
N ASP A 23 -11.70 -12.90 3.28
CA ASP A 23 -13.01 -13.06 2.64
C ASP A 23 -14.00 -11.94 2.98
N THR A 24 -13.68 -11.09 3.96
CA THR A 24 -14.54 -9.97 4.32
C THR A 24 -14.26 -8.81 3.39
N ALA A 25 -15.26 -8.39 2.62
CA ALA A 25 -15.13 -7.28 1.69
C ALA A 25 -14.63 -6.01 2.41
N ALA A 26 -13.61 -5.38 1.83
CA ALA A 26 -13.17 -4.07 2.26
C ALA A 26 -14.30 -3.04 2.09
N ALA A 27 -14.35 -2.05 2.98
CA ALA A 27 -15.20 -0.88 2.82
C ALA A 27 -14.33 0.36 2.62
N LEU A 28 -14.58 1.13 1.56
CA LEU A 28 -13.73 2.26 1.17
C LEU A 28 -13.64 3.33 2.27
N ALA A 29 -14.74 3.53 3.01
CA ALA A 29 -14.78 4.42 4.16
C ALA A 29 -13.76 4.06 5.26
N GLU A 30 -13.36 2.80 5.38
CA GLU A 30 -12.37 2.36 6.38
C GLU A 30 -10.96 2.83 6.06
N PHE A 31 -10.66 3.10 4.78
CA PHE A 31 -9.37 3.62 4.31
C PHE A 31 -9.28 5.14 4.44
N SER A 32 -10.42 5.82 4.60
CA SER A 32 -10.48 7.27 4.76
C SER A 32 -9.64 7.74 5.96
N GLY A 33 -8.96 8.87 5.82
CA GLY A 33 -8.13 9.48 6.86
C GLY A 33 -6.73 9.85 6.40
N VAL A 34 -5.90 10.25 7.37
CA VAL A 34 -4.51 10.65 7.16
C VAL A 34 -3.58 9.50 7.52
N TRP A 35 -2.61 9.24 6.67
CA TRP A 35 -1.67 8.14 6.72
C TRP A 35 -0.25 8.67 6.55
N SER A 36 0.71 8.22 7.36
CA SER A 36 2.10 8.62 7.22
C SER A 36 3.07 7.45 7.32
N ALA A 37 4.22 7.57 6.66
CA ALA A 37 5.33 6.65 6.83
C ALA A 37 6.66 7.40 6.66
N THR A 38 7.67 7.00 7.43
CA THR A 38 9.05 7.44 7.17
C THR A 38 9.65 6.52 6.11
N LEU A 39 9.95 7.09 4.94
CA LEU A 39 10.57 6.39 3.82
C LEU A 39 11.82 7.17 3.47
N GLU A 40 13.00 6.61 3.67
CA GLU A 40 14.21 7.36 3.41
C GLU A 40 14.37 7.66 1.90
N PRO A 41 14.71 8.90 1.52
CA PRO A 41 14.74 10.11 2.36
C PRO A 41 13.34 10.69 2.64
N GLY A 42 13.03 11.01 3.90
CA GLY A 42 11.86 11.82 4.27
C GLY A 42 10.62 11.07 4.80
N VAL A 43 9.53 11.83 4.95
CA VAL A 43 8.25 11.34 5.46
C VAL A 43 7.19 11.56 4.39
N VAL A 44 6.46 10.49 4.06
CA VAL A 44 5.29 10.55 3.20
C VAL A 44 4.05 10.79 4.05
N ASN A 45 3.17 11.67 3.61
CA ASN A 45 1.90 11.98 4.26
C ASN A 45 0.81 11.98 3.21
N TRP A 46 -0.13 11.04 3.33
CA TRP A 46 -1.25 10.87 2.43
C TRP A 46 -2.58 11.07 3.15
N THR A 47 -3.54 11.60 2.42
CA THR A 47 -4.94 11.67 2.82
C THR A 47 -5.76 10.87 1.82
N VAL A 48 -6.58 9.97 2.33
CA VAL A 48 -7.58 9.23 1.54
C VAL A 48 -8.95 9.77 1.92
N GLY A 49 -9.71 10.24 0.93
CA GLY A 49 -11.09 10.68 1.11
C GLY A 49 -12.05 9.52 1.24
N SER A 50 -13.29 9.80 1.68
CA SER A 50 -14.35 8.79 1.79
C SER A 50 -14.75 8.17 0.43
N ASN A 51 -14.51 8.90 -0.66
CA ASN A 51 -14.66 8.42 -2.04
C ASN A 51 -13.40 7.70 -2.56
N GLY A 52 -12.39 7.49 -1.73
CA GLY A 52 -11.12 6.86 -2.09
C GLY A 52 -10.12 7.77 -2.81
N ALA A 53 -10.43 9.06 -3.03
CA ALA A 53 -9.47 9.97 -3.64
C ALA A 53 -8.24 10.10 -2.73
N LEU A 54 -7.05 9.85 -3.29
CA LEU A 54 -5.79 9.90 -2.57
C LEU A 54 -5.05 11.18 -2.97
N THR A 55 -4.59 11.94 -1.99
CA THR A 55 -3.69 13.07 -2.18
C THR A 55 -2.59 13.05 -1.14
N GLY A 56 -1.46 13.69 -1.41
CA GLY A 56 -0.45 13.88 -0.37
C GLY A 56 0.88 14.37 -0.87
N SER A 57 1.88 14.32 0.00
CA SER A 57 3.23 14.77 -0.29
C SER A 57 4.27 13.96 0.45
N ARG A 58 5.52 14.11 0.03
CA ARG A 58 6.71 13.65 0.74
C ARG A 58 7.56 14.87 1.05
N THR A 59 8.23 14.87 2.21
CA THR A 59 9.08 16.00 2.65
C THR A 59 10.27 16.28 1.72
N THR A 60 10.55 15.41 0.75
CA THR A 60 11.51 15.63 -0.33
C THR A 60 11.00 16.57 -1.44
N GLY A 61 9.72 16.92 -1.41
CA GLY A 61 9.06 17.77 -2.41
C GLY A 61 8.21 17.02 -3.44
N CYS A 62 8.10 15.68 -3.34
CA CYS A 62 7.21 14.91 -4.21
C CYS A 62 5.74 15.10 -3.80
N THR A 63 4.84 15.08 -4.78
CA THR A 63 3.38 15.12 -4.57
C THR A 63 2.73 13.86 -5.11
N TYR A 64 1.62 13.45 -4.49
CA TYR A 64 0.88 12.25 -4.84
C TYR A 64 -0.57 12.59 -5.11
N THR A 65 -1.11 12.07 -6.20
CA THR A 65 -2.54 12.04 -6.48
C THR A 65 -2.92 10.64 -6.91
N GLY A 66 -4.12 10.18 -6.58
CA GLY A 66 -4.48 8.81 -6.85
C GLY A 66 -5.90 8.44 -6.45
N GLN A 67 -6.17 7.14 -6.54
CA GLN A 67 -7.45 6.56 -6.21
C GLN A 67 -7.27 5.22 -5.52
N VAL A 68 -7.99 5.05 -4.42
CA VAL A 68 -8.25 3.77 -3.77
C VAL A 68 -9.64 3.31 -4.21
N SER A 69 -9.77 2.07 -4.66
CA SER A 69 -11.04 1.49 -5.10
C SER A 69 -11.20 0.07 -4.56
N LEU A 70 -12.45 -0.36 -4.40
CA LEU A 70 -12.73 -1.74 -4.00
C LEU A 70 -12.24 -2.71 -5.07
N HIS A 71 -11.63 -3.81 -4.64
CA HIS A 71 -11.24 -4.87 -5.55
C HIS A 71 -12.47 -5.61 -6.08
N THR A 72 -12.44 -6.05 -7.34
CA THR A 72 -13.61 -6.61 -8.04
C THR A 72 -14.16 -7.89 -7.41
N GLU A 73 -13.31 -8.65 -6.72
CA GLU A 73 -13.69 -9.92 -6.07
C GLU A 73 -14.31 -9.76 -4.67
N ASN A 74 -14.58 -8.52 -4.24
CA ASN A 74 -15.18 -8.23 -2.91
C ASN A 74 -14.40 -8.88 -1.75
N LYS A 75 -13.08 -8.75 -1.77
CA LYS A 75 -12.16 -9.24 -0.72
C LYS A 75 -11.69 -8.10 0.18
N ALA A 76 -10.93 -8.42 1.22
CA ALA A 76 -10.37 -7.46 2.18
C ALA A 76 -9.25 -6.56 1.62
N VAL A 77 -9.12 -6.50 0.30
CA VAL A 77 -8.09 -5.75 -0.40
C VAL A 77 -8.72 -4.68 -1.28
N VAL A 78 -7.98 -3.60 -1.47
CA VAL A 78 -8.33 -2.51 -2.38
C VAL A 78 -7.33 -2.47 -3.52
N THR A 79 -7.78 -2.00 -4.67
CA THR A 79 -6.89 -1.61 -5.76
C THR A 79 -6.49 -0.17 -5.54
N VAL A 80 -5.22 0.15 -5.81
CA VAL A 80 -4.67 1.50 -5.62
C VAL A 80 -3.93 1.93 -6.88
N THR A 81 -4.19 3.15 -7.33
CA THR A 81 -3.47 3.81 -8.41
C THR A 81 -2.97 5.16 -7.93
N ILE A 82 -1.69 5.45 -8.13
CA ILE A 82 -1.04 6.67 -7.65
C ILE A 82 -0.17 7.22 -8.77
N ALA A 83 -0.29 8.52 -9.02
CA ALA A 83 0.68 9.31 -9.75
C ALA A 83 1.60 10.00 -8.74
N GLU A 84 2.86 9.61 -8.72
CA GLU A 84 3.91 10.30 -7.97
C GLU A 84 4.57 11.32 -8.89
N ALA A 85 4.55 12.59 -8.51
CA ALA A 85 5.23 13.66 -9.22
C ALA A 85 6.40 14.17 -8.38
N CYS A 86 7.63 14.03 -8.89
CA CYS A 86 8.87 14.47 -8.25
C CYS A 86 9.70 15.27 -9.27
N ALA A 87 10.09 16.50 -8.93
CA ALA A 87 11.00 17.31 -9.76
C ALA A 87 10.63 17.41 -11.26
N GLY A 88 9.33 17.39 -11.59
CA GLY A 88 8.82 17.49 -12.96
C GLY A 88 8.64 16.16 -13.69
N SER A 89 9.06 15.03 -13.12
CA SER A 89 8.77 13.69 -13.62
C SER A 89 7.54 13.10 -12.94
N VAL A 90 6.73 12.35 -13.69
CA VAL A 90 5.55 11.65 -13.16
C VAL A 90 5.71 10.15 -13.37
N THR A 91 5.58 9.40 -12.29
CA THR A 91 5.62 7.94 -12.27
C THR A 91 4.27 7.39 -11.86
N GLN A 92 3.74 6.45 -12.63
CA GLN A 92 2.49 5.76 -12.29
C GLN A 92 2.78 4.49 -11.51
N LEU A 93 2.16 4.39 -10.35
CA LEU A 93 2.16 3.24 -9.45
C LEU A 93 0.77 2.60 -9.46
N THR A 94 0.71 1.29 -9.62
CA THR A 94 -0.53 0.52 -9.48
C THR A 94 -0.30 -0.67 -8.58
N GLY A 95 -1.30 -1.04 -7.79
CA GLY A 95 -1.11 -2.10 -6.80
C GLY A 95 -2.33 -2.45 -6.00
N VAL A 96 -2.07 -3.15 -4.90
CA VAL A 96 -3.08 -3.58 -3.94
C VAL A 96 -2.73 -3.09 -2.54
N GLY A 97 -3.75 -2.80 -1.75
CA GLY A 97 -3.62 -2.40 -0.37
C GLY A 97 -4.55 -3.18 0.56
N ALA A 98 -4.19 -3.24 1.83
CA ALA A 98 -5.00 -3.83 2.88
C ALA A 98 -4.77 -3.11 4.20
N LEU A 99 -5.79 -3.12 5.05
CA LEU A 99 -5.67 -2.66 6.43
C LEU A 99 -5.23 -3.81 7.34
N SER A 100 -4.41 -3.48 8.33
CA SER A 100 -4.22 -4.34 9.51
C SER A 100 -5.55 -4.60 10.22
N SER A 101 -5.61 -5.67 11.03
CA SER A 101 -6.81 -6.03 11.80
C SER A 101 -7.33 -4.90 12.70
N GLY A 102 -6.41 -4.12 13.30
CA GLY A 102 -6.73 -2.93 14.10
C GLY A 102 -7.06 -1.68 13.27
N LYS A 103 -6.95 -1.74 11.94
CA LYS A 103 -7.17 -0.61 11.01
C LYS A 103 -6.31 0.62 11.31
N THR A 104 -5.16 0.41 11.94
CA THR A 104 -4.18 1.45 12.31
C THR A 104 -3.01 1.53 11.32
N LEU A 105 -2.77 0.45 10.57
CA LEU A 105 -1.77 0.36 9.52
C LEU A 105 -2.44 0.06 8.17
N LEU A 106 -1.99 0.79 7.14
CA LEU A 106 -2.29 0.56 5.73
C LEU A 106 -1.04 0.00 5.05
N GLY A 107 -1.10 -1.25 4.64
CA GLY A 107 -0.06 -1.90 3.84
C GLY A 107 -0.41 -1.82 2.35
N LEU A 108 0.58 -1.51 1.52
CA LEU A 108 0.45 -1.39 0.07
C LEU A 108 1.63 -2.08 -0.61
N VAL A 109 1.34 -2.76 -1.72
CA VAL A 109 2.37 -3.26 -2.65
C VAL A 109 1.98 -2.80 -4.04
N MET A 110 2.89 -2.07 -4.69
CA MET A 110 2.66 -1.41 -5.97
C MET A 110 3.82 -1.67 -6.92
N THR A 111 3.55 -1.61 -8.22
CA THR A 111 4.55 -1.69 -9.28
C THR A 111 4.57 -0.39 -10.07
N MET A 112 5.74 -0.05 -10.62
CA MET A 112 5.90 1.09 -11.52
C MET A 112 5.63 0.64 -12.96
N ALA A 113 4.95 1.48 -13.74
CA ALA A 113 4.73 1.18 -15.15
C ALA A 113 6.05 1.15 -15.92
N GLY A 114 6.31 0.06 -16.65
CA GLY A 114 7.46 -0.06 -17.57
C GLY A 114 8.81 -0.38 -16.92
N GLU A 115 8.91 -0.29 -15.59
CA GLU A 115 10.11 -0.66 -14.84
C GLU A 115 9.79 -1.91 -14.02
N GLY A 116 10.60 -2.97 -14.11
CA GLY A 116 10.38 -4.24 -13.38
C GLY A 116 10.56 -4.14 -11.85
N SER A 117 10.18 -3.01 -11.26
CA SER A 117 10.41 -2.62 -9.88
C SER A 117 9.08 -2.53 -9.12
N ALA A 118 9.11 -2.98 -7.88
CA ALA A 118 7.97 -2.93 -6.96
C ALA A 118 8.34 -2.16 -5.68
N VAL A 119 7.34 -1.52 -5.08
CA VAL A 119 7.44 -0.80 -3.82
C VAL A 119 6.43 -1.40 -2.85
N ALA A 120 6.91 -1.78 -1.66
CA ALA A 120 6.06 -2.13 -0.53
C ALA A 120 6.15 -1.03 0.52
N VAL A 121 5.00 -0.57 1.00
CA VAL A 121 4.91 0.55 1.94
C VAL A 121 3.89 0.21 3.02
N ASN A 122 4.21 0.58 4.26
CA ASN A 122 3.28 0.50 5.39
C ASN A 122 3.15 1.90 5.99
N LEU A 123 1.93 2.44 5.97
CA LEU A 123 1.61 3.74 6.57
C LEU A 123 0.84 3.56 7.87
N ALA A 124 1.19 4.36 8.87
CA ALA A 124 0.45 4.47 10.11
C ALA A 124 -0.60 5.57 10.01
N ARG A 125 -1.80 5.29 10.51
CA ARG A 125 -2.85 6.30 10.68
C ARG A 125 -2.36 7.38 11.64
N GLN A 126 -2.64 8.64 11.31
CA GLN A 126 -2.38 9.81 12.16
C GLN A 126 -3.59 10.14 13.04
#